data_AF-A0A967Z2T8-F1
#
_entry.id   AF-A0A967Z2T8-F1
#
_cell.length_a   1.000
_cell.length_b   1.000
_cell.length_c   1.000
_cell.angle_alpha   90.00
_cell.angle_beta   90.00
_cell.angle_gamma   90.00
#
_symmetry.space_group_name_H-M   'P 1'
#
loop_
_entity.id
_entity.type
_entity.pdbx_description
1 polymer ?
#
loop_
_entity_poly.entity_id
_entity_poly.type
_entity_poly.pdbx_seq_one_letter_code
_entity_poly.pdbx_strand_id
1 'polypeptide(L)'
;VDFFESQNHFNLNPGDVFFFQQEMIPALDPKGRLILDAKDHIFSNPNGHGGSLTALKKSGALDDMKRRGVDLMFYFQVDNVLAKICDPVFLGFHIQEDAQMSAKIV
;
A
#
# COMPACT_ATOMS: atom_id res chain seq x y z
N VAL A 1 9.97 -0.92 9.83
CA VAL A 1 10.99 -1.79 9.19
C VAL A 1 11.55 -2.75 10.21
N ASP A 2 11.88 -2.27 11.41
CA ASP A 2 12.44 -3.01 12.55
C ASP A 2 11.74 -4.35 12.86
N PHE A 3 10.41 -4.39 12.75
CA PHE A 3 9.67 -5.63 12.96
C PHE A 3 10.00 -6.70 11.90
N PHE A 4 10.05 -6.33 10.62
CA PHE A 4 10.45 -7.26 9.56
C PHE A 4 11.91 -7.70 9.73
N GLU A 5 12.81 -6.79 10.09
CA GLU A 5 14.22 -7.12 10.34
C GLU A 5 14.37 -8.10 11.51
N SER A 6 13.70 -7.84 12.65
CA SER A 6 13.76 -8.73 13.83
C SER A 6 13.13 -10.11 13.58
N GLN A 7 12.25 -10.22 12.59
CA GLN A 7 11.65 -11.49 12.14
C GLN A 7 12.38 -12.09 10.93
N ASN A 8 13.59 -11.61 10.60
CA ASN A 8 14.37 -12.07 9.45
C ASN A 8 13.56 -12.06 8.13
N HIS A 9 12.78 -10.99 7.92
CA HIS A 9 11.85 -10.79 6.80
C HIS A 9 10.89 -11.97 6.55
N PHE A 10 10.58 -12.75 7.59
CA PHE A 10 9.78 -13.98 7.49
C PHE A 10 10.34 -14.96 6.44
N ASN A 11 11.68 -15.01 6.32
CA ASN A 11 12.44 -15.77 5.33
C ASN A 11 12.29 -15.32 3.87
N LEU A 12 11.71 -14.16 3.62
CA LEU A 12 11.77 -13.51 2.31
C LEU A 12 13.14 -12.89 2.11
N ASN A 13 13.55 -12.76 0.85
CA ASN A 13 14.72 -11.96 0.49
C ASN A 13 14.43 -10.48 0.80
N PRO A 14 15.23 -9.81 1.67
CA PRO A 14 15.01 -8.40 1.99
C PRO A 14 15.02 -7.49 0.75
N GLY A 15 15.78 -7.86 -0.28
CA GLY A 15 15.83 -7.13 -1.55
C GLY A 15 14.53 -7.18 -2.35
N ASP A 16 13.59 -8.06 -2.00
CA ASP A 16 12.27 -8.19 -2.65
C ASP A 16 11.14 -7.59 -1.79
N VAL A 17 11.47 -7.03 -0.62
CA VAL A 17 10.52 -6.33 0.26
C VAL A 17 10.76 -4.83 0.17
N PHE A 18 9.85 -4.11 -0.49
CA PHE A 18 9.94 -2.67 -0.67
C PHE A 18 9.02 -1.94 0.32
N PHE A 19 9.60 -1.21 1.28
CA PHE A 19 8.83 -0.36 2.19
C PHE A 19 8.68 1.06 1.62
N PHE A 20 7.47 1.61 1.72
CA PHE A 20 7.20 3.01 1.41
C PHE A 20 6.15 3.55 2.37
N GLN A 21 6.14 4.88 2.56
CA GLN A 21 5.25 5.56 3.49
C GLN A 21 4.25 6.43 2.73
N GLN A 22 2.98 6.36 3.13
CA GLN A 22 1.94 7.26 2.65
C GLN A 22 1.97 8.61 3.37
N GLU A 23 1.41 9.63 2.73
CA GLU A 23 1.39 10.98 3.28
C GLU A 23 0.36 11.10 4.42
N MET A 24 0.71 11.91 5.41
CA MET A 24 -0.19 12.34 6.46
C MET A 24 -0.82 13.68 6.05
N ILE A 25 -2.11 13.85 6.30
CA ILE A 25 -2.84 15.09 6.06
C ILE A 25 -3.32 15.68 7.39
N PRO A 26 -3.19 17.01 7.59
CA PRO A 26 -3.72 17.68 8.76
C PRO A 26 -5.23 17.52 8.89
N ALA A 27 -5.70 17.26 10.11
CA ALA A 27 -7.12 17.22 10.38
C ALA A 27 -7.67 18.64 10.54
N LEU A 28 -8.89 18.85 10.02
CA LEU A 28 -9.61 20.11 10.12
C LEU A 28 -10.87 19.93 10.96
N ASP A 29 -11.21 20.95 11.74
CA ASP A 29 -12.50 21.04 12.40
C ASP A 29 -13.62 21.41 11.38
N PRO A 30 -14.90 21.37 11.76
CA PRO A 30 -16.00 21.74 10.85
C PRO A 30 -15.96 23.19 10.33
N LYS A 31 -15.10 24.06 10.89
CA LYS A 31 -14.89 25.43 10.44
C LYS A 31 -13.64 25.57 9.55
N GLY A 32 -12.97 24.47 9.22
CA GLY A 32 -11.77 24.46 8.38
C GLY A 32 -10.48 24.86 9.12
N ARG A 33 -10.46 24.83 10.45
CA ARG A 33 -9.27 25.16 11.26
C ARG A 33 -8.48 23.90 11.57
N LEU A 34 -7.15 24.02 11.62
CA LEU A 34 -6.26 22.93 12.02
C LEU A 34 -6.59 22.46 13.45
N ILE A 35 -6.62 21.15 13.64
CA ILE A 35 -6.74 20.52 14.96
C ILE A 35 -5.34 20.30 15.52
N LEU A 36 -5.16 20.62 16.81
CA LEU A 36 -3.94 20.35 17.56
C LEU A 36 -4.23 19.28 18.63
N ASP A 37 -3.35 18.30 18.78
CA ASP A 37 -3.40 17.32 19.89
C ASP A 37 -2.46 17.71 21.06
N ALA A 38 -1.52 18.62 20.81
CA ALA A 38 -0.68 19.30 21.80
C ALA A 38 -0.44 20.76 21.37
N LYS A 39 0.08 21.59 22.28
CA LYS A 39 0.24 23.04 22.04
C LYS A 39 1.07 23.39 20.79
N ASP A 40 1.99 22.51 20.41
CA ASP A 40 2.98 22.65 19.35
C ASP A 40 2.88 21.55 18.28
N HIS A 41 1.80 20.76 18.28
CA HIS A 41 1.65 19.61 17.38
C HIS A 41 0.31 19.61 16.64
N ILE A 42 0.37 19.55 15.31
CA ILE A 42 -0.79 19.47 14.42
C ILE A 42 -1.23 18.01 14.32
N PHE A 43 -2.48 17.76 14.71
CA PHE A 43 -3.07 16.44 14.57
C PHE A 43 -3.26 16.11 13.09
N SER A 44 -2.66 15.00 12.65
CA SER A 44 -2.67 14.54 11.26
C SER A 44 -3.05 13.07 11.18
N ASN A 45 -3.71 12.68 10.09
CA ASN A 45 -4.10 11.29 9.81
C ASN A 45 -3.54 10.84 8.45
N PRO A 46 -3.39 9.53 8.20
CA PRO A 46 -3.08 9.04 6.87
C PRO A 46 -4.12 9.54 5.86
N ASN A 47 -3.70 9.85 4.63
CA ASN A 47 -4.54 10.39 3.58
C ASN A 47 -5.53 9.39 2.93
N GLY A 48 -5.93 8.36 3.68
CA GLY A 48 -6.80 7.27 3.24
C GLY A 48 -6.11 6.24 2.34
N HIS A 49 -6.74 5.08 2.14
CA HIS A 49 -6.18 3.99 1.35
C HIS A 49 -5.84 4.38 -0.10
N GLY A 50 -6.57 5.33 -0.69
CA GLY A 50 -6.28 5.87 -2.03
C GLY A 50 -4.93 6.59 -2.11
N GLY A 51 -4.43 7.12 -0.98
CA GLY A 51 -3.12 7.73 -0.90
C GLY A 51 -1.95 6.77 -1.11
N SER A 52 -2.18 5.46 -0.93
CA SER A 52 -1.18 4.43 -1.21
C SER A 52 -0.73 4.42 -2.67
N LEU A 53 -1.61 4.74 -3.63
CA LEU A 53 -1.26 4.82 -5.06
C LEU A 53 -0.28 5.97 -5.33
N THR A 54 -0.54 7.15 -4.74
CA THR A 54 0.36 8.30 -4.85
C THR A 54 1.69 8.03 -4.15
N ALA A 55 1.65 7.39 -2.98
CA ALA A 55 2.84 7.00 -2.23
C ALA A 55 3.72 6.01 -3.01
N LEU A 56 3.10 5.03 -3.66
CA LEU A 56 3.78 4.05 -4.52
C LEU A 56 4.52 4.70 -5.68
N LYS A 57 3.90 5.72 -6.30
CA LYS A 57 4.55 6.51 -7.36
C LYS A 57 5.71 7.34 -6.82
N LYS A 58 5.51 8.05 -5.70
CA LYS A 58 6.52 8.94 -5.12
C LYS A 58 7.72 8.19 -4.55
N SER A 59 7.53 6.96 -4.10
CA SER A 59 8.59 6.15 -3.47
C SER A 59 9.59 5.55 -4.46
N GLY A 60 9.30 5.60 -5.77
CA GLY A 60 10.08 4.89 -6.80
C GLY A 60 9.75 3.41 -6.92
N ALA A 61 8.74 2.90 -6.19
CA ALA A 61 8.33 1.49 -6.29
C ALA A 61 7.85 1.14 -7.71
N LEU A 62 7.16 2.05 -8.41
CA LEU A 62 6.77 1.83 -9.80
C LEU A 62 7.97 1.70 -10.75
N ASP A 63 9.04 2.46 -10.52
CA ASP A 63 10.27 2.35 -11.31
C ASP A 63 11.02 1.05 -11.00
N ASP A 64 11.02 0.62 -9.73
CA ASP A 64 11.57 -0.68 -9.32
C ASP A 64 10.82 -1.86 -9.96
N MET A 65 9.48 -1.83 -9.94
CA MET A 65 8.63 -2.81 -10.62
C MET A 65 8.95 -2.87 -12.11
N LYS A 66 9.01 -1.72 -12.79
CA LYS A 66 9.34 -1.63 -14.21
C LYS A 66 10.73 -2.21 -14.51
N ARG A 67 11.73 -1.90 -13.68
CA ARG A 67 13.10 -2.43 -13.80
C ARG A 67 13.15 -3.95 -13.65
N ARG A 68 12.28 -4.53 -12.82
CA ARG A 68 12.16 -5.99 -12.60
C ARG A 68 11.26 -6.69 -13.63
N GLY A 69 10.59 -5.94 -14.51
CA GLY A 69 9.63 -6.51 -15.46
C GLY A 69 8.30 -6.92 -14.82
N VAL A 70 7.92 -6.30 -13.69
CA VAL A 70 6.60 -6.49 -13.07
C VAL A 70 5.59 -5.58 -13.76
N ASP A 71 4.55 -6.18 -14.33
CA ASP A 71 3.46 -5.54 -15.08
C ASP A 71 2.09 -5.68 -14.41
N LEU A 72 1.95 -6.64 -13.49
CA LEU A 72 0.72 -6.91 -12.73
C LEU A 72 0.92 -6.68 -11.23
N MET A 73 -0.05 -6.00 -10.61
CA MET A 73 -0.07 -5.76 -9.17
C MET A 73 -1.29 -6.41 -8.52
N PHE A 74 -1.06 -7.20 -7.48
CA PHE A 74 -2.11 -7.70 -6.59
C PHE A 74 -2.18 -6.78 -5.35
N TYR A 75 -3.36 -6.21 -5.10
CA TYR A 75 -3.60 -5.28 -3.98
C TYR A 75 -4.65 -5.85 -3.02
N PHE A 76 -4.39 -5.76 -1.71
CA PHE A 76 -5.32 -6.19 -0.65
C PHE A 76 -5.09 -5.40 0.64
N GLN A 77 -6.08 -5.43 1.54
CA GLN A 77 -5.96 -4.87 2.90
C GLN A 77 -5.41 -5.92 3.87
N VAL A 78 -4.53 -5.49 4.78
CA VAL A 78 -3.77 -6.37 5.69
C VAL A 78 -4.64 -7.07 6.75
N ASP A 79 -5.83 -6.56 7.03
CA ASP A 79 -6.75 -7.07 8.07
C ASP A 79 -7.46 -8.38 7.67
N ASN A 80 -7.50 -8.70 6.37
CA ASN A 80 -8.11 -9.93 5.90
C ASN A 80 -7.16 -11.13 6.08
N VAL A 81 -7.31 -11.83 7.21
CA VAL A 81 -6.53 -13.05 7.53
C VAL A 81 -6.77 -14.23 6.57
N LEU A 82 -7.86 -14.19 5.79
CA LEU A 82 -8.18 -15.20 4.78
C LEU A 82 -7.75 -14.78 3.37
N ALA A 83 -7.04 -13.64 3.24
CA ALA A 83 -6.54 -13.18 1.96
C ALA A 83 -5.62 -14.23 1.32
N LYS A 84 -6.06 -14.77 0.18
CA LYS A 84 -5.20 -15.58 -0.69
C LYS A 84 -4.30 -14.63 -1.48
N ILE A 85 -3.16 -14.26 -0.89
CA ILE A 85 -2.18 -13.36 -1.50
C ILE A 85 -1.73 -13.94 -2.84
N CYS A 86 -1.83 -13.13 -3.90
CA CYS A 86 -1.51 -13.55 -5.28
C CYS A 86 -2.25 -14.81 -5.73
N ASP A 87 -3.56 -14.92 -5.42
CA ASP A 87 -4.39 -16.05 -5.84
C ASP A 87 -4.29 -16.32 -7.36
N PRO A 88 -3.72 -17.46 -7.80
CA PRO A 88 -3.48 -17.74 -9.20
C PRO A 88 -4.76 -17.90 -10.02
N VAL A 89 -5.88 -18.30 -9.41
CA VAL A 89 -7.17 -18.39 -10.13
C VAL A 89 -7.66 -17.00 -10.50
N PHE A 90 -7.53 -16.05 -9.56
CA PHE A 90 -7.94 -14.66 -9.80
C PHE A 90 -7.00 -13.95 -10.78
N LEU A 91 -5.69 -14.14 -10.63
CA LEU A 91 -4.70 -13.57 -11.56
C LEU A 91 -4.83 -14.18 -12.96
N GLY A 92 -5.07 -15.49 -13.06
CA GLY A 92 -5.32 -16.16 -14.33
C GLY A 92 -6.54 -15.61 -15.05
N PHE A 93 -7.66 -15.43 -14.33
CA PHE A 93 -8.85 -14.79 -14.86
C PHE A 93 -8.58 -13.36 -15.36
N HIS A 94 -7.88 -12.54 -14.55
CA HIS A 94 -7.51 -11.18 -14.94
C HIS A 94 -6.72 -11.13 -16.27
N ILE A 95 -5.75 -12.04 -16.44
CA ILE A 95 -4.95 -12.15 -17.66
C ILE A 95 -5.78 -12.64 -18.85
N GLN A 96 -6.65 -13.64 -18.64
CA GLN A 96 -7.48 -14.20 -19.72
C GLN A 96 -8.47 -13.20 -20.31
N GLU A 97 -8.98 -12.29 -19.47
CA GLU A 97 -9.92 -11.25 -19.88
C GLU A 97 -9.23 -9.99 -20.45
N ASP A 98 -7.89 -9.98 -20.57
CA ASP A 98 -7.10 -8.79 -20.94
C ASP A 98 -7.50 -7.54 -20.14
N ALA A 99 -7.79 -7.74 -18.85
CA ALA A 99 -8.36 -6.70 -18.00
C ALA A 99 -7.29 -5.73 -17.52
N GLN A 100 -7.60 -4.44 -17.47
CA GLN A 100 -6.71 -3.44 -16.85
C GLN A 100 -6.83 -3.39 -15.33
N MET A 101 -8.00 -3.76 -14.80
CA MET A 101 -8.29 -3.83 -13.37
C MET A 101 -9.35 -4.89 -13.13
N SER A 102 -9.17 -5.70 -12.09
CA SER A 102 -10.17 -6.65 -11.62
C SER A 102 -10.37 -6.50 -10.12
N ALA A 103 -11.60 -6.65 -9.66
CA ALA A 103 -11.95 -6.60 -8.25
C ALA A 103 -12.48 -7.96 -7.80
N LYS A 104 -12.00 -8.44 -6.65
CA LYS A 104 -12.48 -9.67 -6.02
C LYS A 104 -13.56 -9.32 -4.99
N ILE A 105 -14.75 -9.88 -5.15
CA ILE A 105 -15.91 -9.63 -4.29
C ILE A 105 -16.41 -10.94 -3.65
N VAL A 106 -17.20 -10.80 -2.59
CA VAL A 106 -17.91 -11.88 -1.90
C VAL A 106 -19.40 -11.58 -1.85
#